data_AF-B1Y9H5-F1
#
_entry.id   AF-B1Y9H5-F1
#
_cell.length_a   1.000
_cell.length_b   1.000
_cell.length_c   1.000
_cell.angle_alpha   90.00
_cell.angle_beta   90.00
_cell.angle_gamma   90.00
#
_symmetry.space_group_name_H-M   'P 1'
#
loop_
_entity.id
_entity.type
_entity.pdbx_description
1 polymer ?
#
loop_
_entity_poly.entity_id
_entity_poly.type
_entity_poly.pdbx_seq_one_letter_code
_entity_poly.pdbx_strand_id
1 'polypeptide(L)'
;MSRVATISVFILDVTATLAALFGLLTAVSGLCLTKPEVVAEATMGVFSSYAICSKLHLGWVSITAIVLSVIHGTAGFYIWLLRTGRDWPWIWALGLVLSIWFIYVYAA
;
A
#
# COMPACT_ATOMS: atom_id res chain seq x y z
N MET A 1 32.37 -4.24 1.29
CA MET A 1 31.32 -4.84 2.16
C MET A 1 31.57 -6.34 2.28
N SER A 2 31.34 -6.94 3.45
CA SER A 2 31.45 -8.40 3.60
C SER A 2 30.29 -9.10 2.88
N ARG A 3 30.47 -10.39 2.50
CA ARG A 3 29.39 -11.19 1.89
C ARG A 3 28.14 -11.23 2.76
N VAL A 4 28.31 -11.29 4.08
CA VAL A 4 27.21 -11.28 5.06
C VAL A 4 26.42 -9.97 4.99
N ALA A 5 27.10 -8.83 4.95
CA ALA A 5 26.43 -7.53 4.84
C ALA A 5 25.62 -7.40 3.54
N THR A 6 26.11 -7.99 2.45
CA THR A 6 25.42 -7.96 1.14
C THR A 6 24.14 -8.80 1.16
N ILE A 7 24.19 -10.00 1.77
CA ILE A 7 23.04 -10.89 1.90
C ILE A 7 21.98 -10.27 2.82
N SER A 8 22.38 -9.67 3.95
CA SER A 8 21.45 -9.01 4.86
C SER A 8 20.72 -7.83 4.20
N VAL A 9 21.41 -7.07 3.34
CA VAL A 9 20.79 -5.98 2.58
C VAL A 9 19.79 -6.52 1.56
N PHE A 10 20.15 -7.58 0.83
CA PHE A 10 19.24 -8.22 -0.12
C PHE A 10 17.96 -8.73 0.57
N ILE A 11 18.10 -9.40 1.72
CA ILE A 11 16.96 -9.90 2.50
C ILE A 11 16.07 -8.73 2.95
N LEU A 12 16.66 -7.64 3.45
CA LEU A 12 15.93 -6.44 3.86
C LEU A 12 15.17 -5.78 2.72
N ASP A 13 15.75 -5.71 1.52
CA ASP A 13 15.11 -5.11 0.35
C ASP A 13 13.94 -5.97 -0.15
N VAL A 14 14.11 -7.29 -0.17
CA VAL A 14 13.03 -8.23 -0.50
C VAL A 14 11.91 -8.15 0.53
N THR A 15 12.23 -8.12 1.83
CA THR A 15 11.21 -7.99 2.88
C THR A 15 10.50 -6.64 2.86
N ALA A 16 11.20 -5.54 2.57
CA ALA A 16 10.57 -4.22 2.42
C ALA A 16 9.62 -4.18 1.22
N THR A 17 10.02 -4.77 0.09
CA THR A 17 9.18 -4.86 -1.12
C THR A 17 7.94 -5.70 -0.84
N LEU A 18 8.10 -6.86 -0.19
CA LEU A 18 6.99 -7.71 0.23
C LEU A 18 6.07 -6.99 1.22
N ALA A 19 6.61 -6.26 2.20
CA ALA A 19 5.83 -5.49 3.15
C ALA A 19 5.01 -4.38 2.47
N ALA A 20 5.58 -3.69 1.47
CA ALA A 20 4.86 -2.70 0.68
C ALA A 20 3.73 -3.35 -0.14
N LEU A 21 4.00 -4.50 -0.78
CA LEU A 21 3.02 -5.28 -1.53
C LEU A 21 1.87 -5.78 -0.63
N PHE A 22 2.20 -6.36 0.52
CA PHE A 22 1.20 -6.82 1.49
C PHE A 22 0.43 -5.66 2.12
N GLY A 23 1.07 -4.52 2.38
CA GLY A 23 0.40 -3.30 2.85
C GLY A 23 -0.60 -2.78 1.83
N LEU A 24 -0.23 -2.74 0.55
CA LEU A 24 -1.12 -2.38 -0.54
C LEU A 24 -2.28 -3.37 -0.68
N LEU A 25 -2.00 -4.67 -0.69
CA LEU A 25 -3.01 -5.72 -0.77
C LEU A 25 -3.97 -5.68 0.43
N THR A 26 -3.47 -5.37 1.62
CA THR A 26 -4.28 -5.21 2.84
C THR A 26 -5.17 -3.97 2.74
N ALA A 27 -4.65 -2.86 2.24
CA ALA A 27 -5.43 -1.65 2.00
C ALA A 27 -6.53 -1.89 0.95
N VAL A 28 -6.17 -2.49 -0.20
CA VAL A 28 -7.11 -2.85 -1.27
C VAL A 28 -8.14 -3.85 -0.75
N SER A 29 -7.74 -4.83 0.05
CA SER A 29 -8.69 -5.76 0.70
C SER A 29 -9.62 -4.98 1.62
N GLY A 30 -9.11 -4.07 2.46
CA GLY A 30 -9.93 -3.18 3.30
C GLY A 30 -10.92 -2.30 2.51
N LEU A 31 -10.54 -1.91 1.30
CA LEU A 31 -11.42 -1.19 0.37
C LEU A 31 -12.45 -2.11 -0.30
N CYS A 32 -12.06 -3.30 -0.75
CA CYS A 32 -12.99 -4.34 -1.24
C CYS A 32 -14.02 -4.71 -0.17
N LEU A 33 -13.56 -4.76 1.08
CA LEU A 33 -14.38 -4.99 2.24
C LEU A 33 -15.46 -3.89 2.35
N THR A 34 -15.10 -2.61 2.19
CA THR A 34 -16.00 -1.49 2.54
C THR A 34 -16.82 -0.92 1.37
N LYS A 35 -16.27 -0.87 0.16
CA LYS A 35 -16.93 -0.35 -1.07
C LYS A 35 -16.56 -1.16 -2.32
N PRO A 36 -17.18 -2.34 -2.46
CA PRO A 36 -16.82 -3.31 -3.48
C PRO A 36 -17.00 -2.83 -4.92
N GLU A 37 -18.05 -2.06 -5.19
CA GLU A 37 -18.37 -1.47 -6.49
C GLU A 37 -17.30 -0.51 -6.99
N VAL A 38 -16.74 0.33 -6.13
CA VAL A 38 -15.72 1.31 -6.53
C VAL A 38 -14.38 0.62 -6.83
N VAL A 39 -14.05 -0.44 -6.08
CA VAL A 39 -12.87 -1.24 -6.40
C VAL A 39 -13.06 -1.98 -7.72
N ALA A 40 -14.24 -2.53 -7.98
CA ALA A 40 -14.53 -3.15 -9.25
C ALA A 40 -14.39 -2.15 -10.42
N GLU A 41 -14.86 -0.92 -10.27
CA GLU A 41 -14.73 0.12 -11.30
C GLU A 41 -13.26 0.55 -11.49
N ALA A 42 -12.56 0.88 -10.39
CA ALA A 42 -11.16 1.30 -10.43
C ALA A 42 -10.20 0.21 -10.95
N THR A 43 -10.59 -1.07 -10.82
CA THR A 43 -9.80 -2.22 -11.27
C THR A 43 -10.33 -2.83 -12.58
N MET A 44 -11.24 -2.13 -13.28
CA MET A 44 -11.85 -2.61 -14.54
C MET A 44 -12.43 -4.03 -14.43
N GLY A 45 -13.00 -4.37 -13.27
CA GLY A 45 -13.67 -5.63 -12.99
C GLY A 45 -12.76 -6.77 -12.51
N VAL A 46 -11.44 -6.57 -12.42
CA VAL A 46 -10.47 -7.63 -12.05
C VAL A 46 -10.75 -8.23 -10.66
N PHE A 47 -11.26 -7.43 -9.72
CA PHE A 47 -11.55 -7.89 -8.35
C PHE A 47 -13.06 -7.98 -8.02
N SER A 48 -13.92 -8.04 -9.04
CA SER A 48 -15.39 -8.01 -8.88
C SER A 48 -15.99 -9.12 -8.00
N SER A 49 -15.30 -10.26 -7.87
CA SER A 49 -15.76 -11.42 -7.08
C SER A 49 -15.26 -11.45 -5.62
N TYR A 50 -14.27 -10.65 -5.25
CA TYR A 50 -13.75 -10.54 -3.86
C TYR A 50 -14.58 -9.58 -2.98
N ALA A 51 -15.57 -8.95 -3.59
CA ALA A 51 -16.30 -7.79 -3.12
C ALA A 51 -17.52 -8.13 -2.23
N ILE A 52 -17.88 -9.41 -2.11
CA ILE A 52 -19.17 -9.84 -1.56
C ILE A 52 -19.16 -9.90 -0.01
N CYS A 53 -18.01 -9.85 0.64
CA CYS A 53 -17.90 -10.14 2.07
C CYS A 53 -17.26 -9.00 2.87
N SER A 54 -17.96 -7.88 3.11
CA SER A 54 -18.02 -7.27 4.47
C SER A 54 -18.63 -5.85 4.50
N LYS A 55 -19.93 -5.73 4.66
CA LYS A 55 -20.48 -4.50 5.27
C LYS A 55 -20.15 -4.41 6.78
N LEU A 56 -18.87 -4.46 7.15
CA LEU A 56 -18.43 -4.25 8.52
C LEU A 56 -17.97 -2.80 8.66
N HIS A 57 -18.82 -1.99 9.27
CA HIS A 57 -18.61 -0.57 9.58
C HIS A 57 -17.32 -0.33 10.39
N LEU A 58 -16.17 -0.24 9.72
CA LEU A 58 -14.89 0.09 10.37
C LEU A 58 -14.54 1.59 10.37
N GLY A 59 -15.43 2.45 9.88
CA GLY A 59 -15.39 3.92 10.06
C GLY A 59 -13.98 4.55 10.02
N TRP A 60 -13.54 5.06 11.15
CA TRP A 60 -12.24 5.73 11.30
C TRP A 60 -11.03 4.78 11.33
N VAL A 61 -11.23 3.50 11.68
CA VAL A 61 -10.16 2.49 11.74
C VAL A 61 -9.67 2.18 10.34
N SER A 62 -10.59 2.09 9.37
CA SER A 62 -10.24 1.90 7.95
C SER A 62 -9.41 3.06 7.40
N ILE A 63 -9.77 4.31 7.73
CA ILE A 63 -9.01 5.50 7.32
C ILE A 63 -7.60 5.46 7.91
N THR A 64 -7.49 5.16 9.21
CA THR A 64 -6.19 5.04 9.90
C THR A 64 -5.33 3.94 9.27
N ALA A 65 -5.93 2.78 8.96
CA ALA A 65 -5.22 1.67 8.33
C ALA A 65 -4.73 2.03 6.91
N ILE A 66 -5.53 2.75 6.12
CA ILE A 66 -5.14 3.24 4.81
C ILE A 66 -3.93 4.17 4.92
N VAL A 67 -4.01 5.20 5.79
CA VAL A 67 -2.92 6.17 5.96
C VAL A 67 -1.64 5.48 6.41
N LEU A 68 -1.71 4.62 7.43
CA LEU A 68 -0.54 3.90 7.94
C LEU A 68 0.06 2.97 6.89
N SER A 69 -0.76 2.24 6.13
CA SER A 69 -0.28 1.33 5.08
C SER A 69 0.45 2.09 3.98
N VAL A 70 -0.10 3.23 3.53
CA VAL A 70 0.52 4.02 2.47
C VAL A 70 1.81 4.69 2.96
N ILE A 71 1.83 5.26 4.17
CA ILE A 71 3.05 5.84 4.76
C ILE A 71 4.16 4.79 4.85
N HIS A 72 3.86 3.61 5.40
CA HIS A 72 4.87 2.55 5.57
C HIS A 72 5.34 1.99 4.24
N GLY A 73 4.44 1.76 3.27
CA GLY A 73 4.80 1.34 1.93
C GLY A 73 5.70 2.37 1.21
N THR A 74 5.34 3.65 1.31
CA THR A 74 6.11 4.76 0.73
C THR A 74 7.48 4.89 1.37
N ALA A 75 7.56 4.81 2.71
CA ALA A 75 8.82 4.86 3.45
C ALA A 75 9.75 3.69 3.09
N GLY A 76 9.20 2.47 3.02
CA GLY A 76 9.96 1.28 2.63
C GLY A 76 10.52 1.39 1.21
N PHE A 77 9.69 1.84 0.27
CA PHE A 77 10.11 2.08 -1.12
C PHE A 77 11.15 3.19 -1.24
N TYR A 78 10.99 4.28 -0.49
CA TYR A 78 11.94 5.39 -0.47
C TYR A 78 13.31 4.95 0.07
N ILE A 79 13.34 4.18 1.17
CA ILE A 79 14.57 3.61 1.72
C ILE A 79 15.23 2.67 0.70
N TRP A 80 14.45 1.84 0.00
CA TRP A 80 14.96 0.98 -1.06
C TRP A 80 15.61 1.79 -2.20
N LEU A 81 14.96 2.87 -2.65
CA LEU A 81 15.53 3.73 -3.69
C LEU A 81 16.84 4.40 -3.27
N LEU A 82 16.89 4.93 -2.06
CA LEU A 82 18.12 5.50 -1.50
C LEU A 82 19.27 4.48 -1.52
N ARG A 83 18.98 3.21 -1.23
CA ARG A 83 19.98 2.12 -1.31
C ARG A 83 20.44 1.82 -2.74
N THR A 84 19.57 2.00 -3.73
CA THR A 84 19.95 1.89 -5.16
C THR A 84 20.66 3.14 -5.71
N GLY A 85 20.97 4.12 -4.85
CA GLY A 85 21.60 5.38 -5.24
C GLY A 85 20.65 6.35 -5.94
N ARG A 86 19.33 6.16 -5.80
CA ARG A 86 18.29 7.03 -6.38
C ARG A 86 17.62 7.79 -5.26
N ASP A 87 17.86 9.09 -5.21
CA ASP A 87 17.17 9.99 -4.28
C ASP A 87 15.98 10.65 -4.99
N TRP A 88 14.79 10.08 -4.80
CA TRP A 88 13.56 10.48 -5.47
C TRP A 88 12.51 10.97 -4.46
N PRO A 89 12.69 12.19 -3.91
CA PRO A 89 11.82 12.70 -2.84
C PRO A 89 10.36 12.88 -3.28
N TRP A 90 10.09 12.96 -4.59
CA TRP A 90 8.73 13.05 -5.15
C TRP A 90 7.85 11.83 -4.85
N ILE A 91 8.43 10.70 -4.43
CA ILE A 91 7.69 9.51 -4.02
C ILE A 91 6.79 9.75 -2.82
N TRP A 92 7.16 10.66 -1.93
CA TRP A 92 6.30 11.07 -0.83
C TRP A 92 5.04 11.78 -1.32
N ALA A 93 5.14 12.58 -2.39
CA ALA A 93 3.97 13.17 -3.03
C ALA A 93 3.09 12.11 -3.69
N LEU A 94 3.68 11.09 -4.33
CA LEU A 94 2.94 9.95 -4.88
C LEU A 94 2.21 9.16 -3.77
N GLY A 95 2.87 8.91 -2.64
CA GLY A 95 2.26 8.30 -1.47
C GLY A 95 1.12 9.13 -0.88
N LEU A 96 1.26 10.46 -0.84
CA LEU A 96 0.19 11.37 -0.40
C LEU A 96 -1.02 11.30 -1.36
N VAL A 97 -0.80 11.36 -2.67
CA VAL A 97 -1.85 11.24 -3.69
C VAL A 97 -2.57 9.90 -3.56
N LEU A 98 -1.83 8.80 -3.40
CA LEU A 98 -2.40 7.47 -3.19
C LEU A 98 -3.23 7.40 -1.90
N SER A 99 -2.76 8.01 -0.81
CA SER A 99 -3.50 8.07 0.46
C SER A 99 -4.81 8.81 0.29
N ILE A 100 -4.78 10.00 -0.33
CA ILE A 100 -5.97 10.82 -0.60
C ILE A 100 -6.93 10.05 -1.50
N TRP A 101 -6.43 9.38 -2.54
CA TRP A 101 -7.23 8.56 -3.43
C TRP A 101 -7.94 7.43 -2.69
N PHE A 102 -7.21 6.67 -1.87
CA PHE A 102 -7.81 5.58 -1.08
C PHE A 102 -8.82 6.08 -0.05
N ILE A 103 -8.57 7.23 0.59
CA ILE A 103 -9.53 7.86 1.51
C ILE A 103 -10.77 8.36 0.76
N TYR A 104 -10.59 8.97 -0.41
CA TYR A 104 -11.70 9.39 -1.26
C TYR A 104 -12.57 8.20 -1.63
N VAL A 105 -11.97 7.12 -2.14
CA VAL A 105 -12.69 5.89 -2.48
C VAL A 105 -13.37 5.29 -1.25
N TYR A 106 -12.77 5.35 -0.07
CA TYR A 106 -13.40 4.91 1.16
C TYR A 106 -14.61 5.79 1.57
N ALA A 107 -14.50 7.10 1.40
CA ALA A 107 -15.50 8.07 1.86
C ALA A 107 -16.67 8.26 0.87
N ALA A 108 -16.41 8.26 -0.44
CA ALA A 108 -17.36 8.43 -1.55
C ALA A 108 -18.19 7.18 -1.78
#